data_AF-A0A1Y3SAJ6-F1
#
_entry.id   AF-A0A1Y3SAJ6-F1
#
_cell.length_a   1.000
_cell.length_b   1.000
_cell.length_c   1.000
_cell.angle_alpha   90.00
_cell.angle_beta   90.00
_cell.angle_gamma   90.00
#
_symmetry.space_group_name_H-M   'P 1'
#
loop_
_entity.id
_entity.type
_entity.pdbx_description
1 polymer ?
#
loop_
_entity_poly.entity_id
_entity_poly.type
_entity_poly.pdbx_seq_one_letter_code
_entity_poly.pdbx_strand_id
1 'polypeptide(L)'
;MLNASPYIKTLIDWEGMDKDWGGSYTFVSQRPYKGKPEAGLAPGATVTLQIMQDAHDHGVDKSGRPRDNNTLETFSATIVGCPYPLPFAKGDKVRLSGFMADSSYFIDYSLILRFSSIEKAQQPAPGAGPKG
;
A
#
# COMPACT_ATOMS: atom_id res chain seq x y z
N MET A 1 -3.27 -24.53 26.47
CA MET A 1 -2.82 -23.47 25.54
C MET A 1 -3.83 -22.34 25.61
N LEU A 2 -3.41 -21.12 25.92
CA LEU A 2 -4.32 -19.96 26.03
C LEU A 2 -4.67 -19.46 24.63
N ASN A 3 -5.96 -19.40 24.29
CA ASN A 3 -6.41 -18.77 23.04
C ASN A 3 -6.59 -17.26 23.26
N ALA A 4 -5.50 -16.50 23.08
CA ALA A 4 -5.47 -15.05 23.28
C ALA A 4 -5.78 -14.25 22.01
N SER A 5 -5.83 -14.89 20.84
CA SER A 5 -5.99 -14.22 19.54
C SER A 5 -7.20 -13.26 19.46
N PRO A 6 -8.38 -13.54 20.06
CA PRO A 6 -9.51 -12.60 20.05
C PRO A 6 -9.28 -11.30 20.82
N TYR A 7 -8.30 -11.27 21.73
CA TYR A 7 -8.02 -10.13 22.59
C TYR A 7 -6.84 -9.28 22.09
N ILE A 8 -6.12 -9.75 21.08
CA ILE A 8 -4.96 -9.08 20.50
C ILE A 8 -5.41 -8.29 19.28
N LYS A 9 -4.97 -7.03 19.20
CA LYS A 9 -5.16 -6.18 18.03
C LYS A 9 -3.81 -5.81 17.45
N THR A 10 -3.56 -6.17 16.20
CA THR A 10 -2.42 -5.68 15.43
C THR A 10 -2.86 -4.43 14.67
N LEU A 11 -2.18 -3.31 14.91
CA LEU A 11 -2.43 -2.06 14.20
C LEU A 11 -1.35 -1.87 13.13
N ILE A 12 -1.78 -1.49 11.93
CA ILE A 12 -0.88 -1.13 10.83
C ILE A 12 -0.74 0.39 10.86
N ASP A 13 0.48 0.87 11.05
CA ASP A 13 0.80 2.29 10.90
C ASP A 13 0.97 2.65 9.42
N TRP A 14 -0.16 2.76 8.72
CA TRP A 14 -0.15 3.12 7.30
C TRP A 14 0.41 4.53 7.07
N GLU A 15 0.15 5.49 7.95
CA GLU A 15 0.65 6.86 7.76
C GLU A 15 2.18 6.92 7.82
N GLY A 16 2.79 6.19 8.77
CA GLY A 16 4.24 6.03 8.84
C GLY A 16 4.80 5.36 7.59
N MET A 17 4.18 4.24 7.16
CA MET A 17 4.59 3.53 5.95
C MET A 17 4.49 4.41 4.70
N ASP A 18 3.35 5.08 4.48
CA ASP A 18 3.10 5.91 3.30
C ASP A 18 4.07 7.10 3.24
N LYS A 19 4.35 7.71 4.40
CA LYS A 19 5.34 8.78 4.53
C LYS A 19 6.74 8.28 4.15
N ASP A 20 7.18 7.17 4.72
CA ASP A 20 8.52 6.63 4.48
C ASP A 20 8.65 6.14 3.01
N TRP A 21 7.56 5.63 2.43
CA TRP A 21 7.52 5.14 1.05
C TRP A 21 7.27 6.22 -0.01
N GLY A 22 7.17 7.49 0.40
CA GLY A 22 7.04 8.66 -0.47
C GLY A 22 5.64 8.94 -1.01
N GLY A 23 4.60 8.24 -0.53
CA GLY A 23 3.19 8.51 -0.85
C GLY A 23 2.81 8.42 -2.32
N SER A 24 3.63 7.77 -3.14
CA SER A 24 3.43 7.63 -4.59
C SER A 24 4.06 6.34 -5.10
N TYR A 25 3.25 5.54 -5.77
CA TYR A 25 3.59 4.18 -6.15
C TYR A 25 3.46 3.97 -7.64
N THR A 26 4.23 3.03 -8.21
CA THR A 26 4.02 2.62 -9.60
C THR A 26 2.98 1.53 -9.67
N PHE A 27 1.93 1.73 -10.46
CA PHE A 27 0.95 0.71 -10.77
C PHE A 27 1.58 -0.40 -11.62
N VAL A 28 1.51 -1.65 -11.16
CA VAL A 28 2.11 -2.81 -11.85
C VAL A 28 1.03 -3.65 -12.55
N SER A 29 -0.03 -4.00 -11.82
CA SER A 29 -1.13 -4.83 -12.32
C SER A 29 -2.36 -4.71 -11.42
N GLN A 30 -3.49 -5.29 -11.86
CA GLN A 30 -4.72 -5.39 -11.07
C GLN A 30 -5.43 -6.72 -11.32
N ARG A 31 -6.24 -7.14 -10.35
CA ARG A 31 -7.16 -8.28 -10.44
C ARG A 31 -8.49 -7.93 -9.75
N PRO A 32 -9.61 -8.56 -10.15
CA PRO A 32 -10.89 -8.27 -9.52
C PRO A 32 -10.90 -8.72 -8.06
N TYR A 33 -11.41 -7.88 -7.17
CA TYR A 33 -11.73 -8.23 -5.79
C TYR A 33 -13.23 -8.46 -5.67
N LYS A 34 -13.63 -9.68 -5.28
CA LYS A 34 -15.04 -10.08 -5.21
C LYS A 34 -15.84 -9.42 -4.08
N GLY A 35 -15.18 -8.72 -3.16
CA GLY A 35 -15.81 -8.24 -1.92
C GLY A 35 -15.88 -9.33 -0.84
N LYS A 36 -16.39 -8.94 0.32
CA LYS A 36 -16.76 -9.82 1.43
C LYS A 36 -17.99 -9.22 2.13
N PRO A 37 -19.20 -9.54 1.66
CA PRO A 37 -20.44 -8.94 2.17
C PRO A 37 -20.64 -9.13 3.67
N GLU A 38 -20.27 -10.29 4.24
CA GLU A 38 -20.40 -10.54 5.69
C GLU A 38 -19.54 -9.59 6.53
N ALA A 39 -18.50 -9.00 5.94
CA ALA A 39 -17.61 -8.03 6.57
C ALA A 39 -17.89 -6.59 6.09
N GLY A 40 -18.99 -6.34 5.37
CA GLY A 40 -19.33 -5.02 4.84
C GLY A 40 -18.40 -4.53 3.73
N LEU A 41 -17.62 -5.42 3.10
CA LEU A 41 -16.67 -5.05 2.06
C LEU A 41 -17.28 -5.25 0.67
N ALA A 42 -17.50 -4.16 -0.05
CA ALA A 42 -17.99 -4.19 -1.43
C ALA A 42 -16.94 -4.78 -2.40
N PRO A 43 -17.37 -5.29 -3.57
CA PRO A 43 -16.46 -5.61 -4.67
C PRO A 43 -15.59 -4.42 -5.07
N GLY A 44 -14.46 -4.70 -5.71
CA GLY A 44 -13.52 -3.68 -6.16
C GLY A 44 -12.34 -4.27 -6.92
N ALA A 45 -11.14 -3.74 -6.69
CA ALA A 45 -9.91 -4.19 -7.35
C ALA A 45 -8.79 -4.41 -6.35
N THR A 46 -8.04 -5.51 -6.47
CA THR A 46 -6.72 -5.63 -5.84
C THR A 46 -5.67 -5.19 -6.84
N VAL A 47 -4.85 -4.20 -6.47
CA VAL A 47 -3.76 -3.67 -7.27
C VAL A 47 -2.42 -4.14 -6.72
N THR A 48 -1.48 -4.40 -7.61
CA THR A 48 -0.07 -4.57 -7.27
C THR A 48 0.65 -3.27 -7.56
N LEU A 49 1.36 -2.75 -6.55
CA LEU A 49 2.07 -1.48 -6.60
C LEU A 49 3.55 -1.70 -6.29
N GLN A 50 4.41 -0.91 -6.90
CA GLN A 50 5.85 -0.89 -6.60
C GLN A 50 6.22 0.37 -5.83
N ILE A 51 7.01 0.18 -4.77
CA ILE A 51 7.58 1.24 -3.94
C ILE A 51 8.75 1.87 -4.68
N MET A 52 8.76 3.20 -4.77
CA MET A 52 9.75 3.94 -5.54
C MET A 52 10.85 4.57 -4.70
N GLN A 53 10.60 4.71 -3.41
CA GLN A 53 11.48 5.28 -2.41
C GLN A 53 11.14 4.62 -1.09
N ASP A 54 12.14 4.42 -0.24
CA ASP A 54 11.93 4.06 1.16
C ASP A 54 12.96 4.83 2.00
N ALA A 55 12.48 5.79 2.78
CA ALA A 55 13.28 6.63 3.66
C ALA A 55 13.45 6.04 5.08
N HIS A 56 12.86 4.88 5.35
CA HIS A 56 12.94 4.24 6.66
C HIS A 56 14.37 3.75 6.96
N ASP A 57 14.84 3.95 8.19
CA ASP A 57 16.10 3.37 8.66
C ASP A 57 15.86 1.94 9.16
N HIS A 58 16.15 0.96 8.30
CA HIS A 58 16.06 -0.47 8.64
C HIS A 58 17.22 -0.96 9.51
N GLY A 59 18.19 -0.09 9.83
CA GLY A 59 19.36 -0.41 10.63
C GLY A 59 20.30 -1.39 9.97
N VAL A 60 21.07 -2.10 10.79
CA VAL A 60 22.09 -3.06 10.36
C VAL A 60 21.74 -4.49 10.77
N ASP A 61 22.25 -5.46 10.03
CA ASP A 61 22.17 -6.88 10.38
C ASP A 61 23.18 -7.25 11.49
N LYS A 62 23.19 -8.54 11.87
CA LYS A 62 24.11 -9.06 12.90
C LYS A 62 25.59 -8.99 12.48
N SER A 63 25.88 -8.79 11.20
CA SER A 63 27.21 -8.66 10.62
C SER A 63 27.62 -7.19 10.39
N GLY A 64 26.79 -6.23 10.81
CA GLY A 64 27.05 -4.80 10.65
C GLY A 64 26.78 -4.28 9.23
N ARG A 65 26.13 -5.07 8.36
CA ARG A 65 25.76 -4.61 7.01
C ARG A 65 24.42 -3.89 7.05
N PRO A 66 24.24 -2.79 6.30
CA PRO A 66 22.93 -2.17 6.14
C PRO A 66 21.90 -3.19 5.66
N ARG A 67 20.70 -3.15 6.23
CA ARG A 67 19.58 -3.96 5.72
C ARG A 67 19.05 -3.39 4.42
N ASP A 68 18.57 -4.27 3.56
CA ASP A 68 17.84 -3.87 2.35
C ASP A 68 16.58 -3.09 2.76
N ASN A 69 16.27 -2.02 2.01
CA ASN A 69 15.03 -1.27 2.17
C ASN A 69 13.97 -1.78 1.20
N ASN A 70 12.76 -1.20 1.24
CA ASN A 70 11.66 -1.63 0.39
C ASN A 70 11.65 -0.98 -1.00
N THR A 71 12.70 -0.26 -1.41
CA THR A 71 12.72 0.38 -2.73
C THR A 71 12.73 -0.69 -3.82
N LEU A 72 11.87 -0.54 -4.84
CA LEU A 72 11.60 -1.50 -5.92
C LEU A 72 10.82 -2.77 -5.51
N GLU A 73 10.55 -2.97 -4.22
CA GLU A 73 9.66 -4.04 -3.77
C GLU A 73 8.21 -3.75 -4.16
N THR A 74 7.40 -4.82 -4.22
CA THR A 74 5.98 -4.71 -4.56
C THR A 74 5.08 -5.12 -3.41
N PHE A 75 3.93 -4.47 -3.30
CA PHE A 75 2.89 -4.84 -2.35
C PHE A 75 1.52 -4.85 -3.01
N SER A 76 0.58 -5.54 -2.36
CA SER A 76 -0.82 -5.58 -2.79
C SER A 76 -1.67 -4.65 -1.93
N ALA A 77 -2.51 -3.84 -2.59
CA ALA A 77 -3.53 -3.03 -1.95
C ALA A 77 -4.89 -3.33 -2.57
N THR A 78 -5.95 -3.38 -1.75
CA THR A 78 -7.32 -3.56 -2.25
C THR A 78 -8.08 -2.25 -2.17
N ILE A 79 -8.62 -1.82 -3.30
CA ILE A 79 -9.51 -0.67 -3.40
C ILE A 79 -10.94 -1.19 -3.34
N VAL A 80 -11.63 -0.86 -2.25
CA VAL A 80 -12.98 -1.35 -1.96
C VAL A 80 -14.02 -0.41 -2.57
N GLY A 81 -15.04 -0.96 -3.21
CA GLY A 81 -16.15 -0.16 -3.77
C GLY A 81 -15.81 0.59 -5.05
N CYS A 82 -14.73 0.22 -5.75
CA CYS A 82 -14.35 0.83 -7.01
C CYS A 82 -14.82 0.00 -8.23
N PRO A 83 -14.96 0.61 -9.42
CA PRO A 83 -15.16 -0.16 -10.65
C PRO A 83 -13.93 -1.02 -10.97
N TYR A 84 -14.14 -2.10 -11.70
CA TYR A 84 -13.08 -2.93 -12.26
C TYR A 84 -13.30 -3.13 -13.77
N PRO A 85 -12.26 -3.00 -14.61
CA PRO A 85 -10.89 -2.60 -14.25
C PRO A 85 -10.81 -1.11 -13.88
N LEU A 86 -9.85 -0.77 -13.02
CA LEU A 86 -9.43 0.61 -12.80
C LEU A 86 -8.76 1.16 -14.07
N PRO A 87 -8.92 2.46 -14.39
CA PRO A 87 -8.42 3.08 -15.61
C PRO A 87 -6.92 3.44 -15.54
N PHE A 88 -6.08 2.49 -15.12
CA PHE A 88 -4.63 2.64 -15.00
C PHE A 88 -3.88 1.65 -15.89
N ALA A 89 -2.77 2.10 -16.45
CA ALA A 89 -1.82 1.30 -17.20
C ALA A 89 -0.58 1.00 -16.33
N LYS A 90 0.09 -0.12 -16.62
CA LYS A 90 1.38 -0.45 -15.99
C LYS A 90 2.36 0.72 -16.18
N GLY A 91 2.97 1.16 -15.09
CA GLY A 91 3.88 2.31 -15.09
C GLY A 91 3.24 3.63 -14.64
N ASP A 92 1.90 3.73 -14.59
CA ASP A 92 1.23 4.91 -14.04
C ASP A 92 1.65 5.13 -12.59
N LYS A 93 1.88 6.39 -12.21
CA LYS A 93 2.08 6.78 -10.81
C LYS A 93 0.73 6.99 -10.16
N VAL A 94 0.54 6.39 -8.99
CA VAL A 94 -0.74 6.42 -8.26
C VAL A 94 -0.52 6.72 -6.79
N ARG A 95 -1.54 7.30 -6.15
CA ARG A 95 -1.62 7.50 -4.70
C ARG A 95 -2.77 6.71 -4.13
N LEU A 96 -2.58 6.22 -2.91
CA LEU A 96 -3.62 5.55 -2.13
C LEU A 96 -4.22 6.54 -1.12
N SER A 97 -5.51 6.41 -0.83
CA SER A 97 -6.19 7.27 0.15
C SER A 97 -7.35 6.56 0.81
N GLY A 98 -7.79 7.08 1.96
CA GLY A 98 -8.86 6.48 2.75
C GLY A 98 -8.50 5.07 3.23
N PHE A 99 -7.36 4.96 3.93
CA PHE A 99 -6.94 3.71 4.56
C PHE A 99 -8.02 3.18 5.50
N MET A 100 -8.42 1.92 5.31
CA MET A 100 -9.49 1.28 6.07
C MET A 100 -8.89 0.42 7.18
N ALA A 101 -8.49 1.03 8.29
CA ALA A 101 -7.78 0.38 9.40
C ALA A 101 -8.53 -0.84 9.96
N ASP A 102 -9.85 -0.73 10.20
CA ASP A 102 -10.67 -1.82 10.76
C ASP A 102 -10.79 -3.04 9.86
N SER A 103 -10.47 -2.88 8.57
CA SER A 103 -10.47 -3.95 7.59
C SER A 103 -9.09 -4.16 6.99
N SER A 104 -8.01 -3.71 7.63
CA SER A 104 -6.63 -3.98 7.20
C SER A 104 -5.92 -4.73 8.31
N TYR A 105 -5.15 -5.75 7.97
CA TYR A 105 -4.55 -6.62 8.97
C TYR A 105 -3.26 -7.28 8.49
N PHE A 106 -2.38 -7.51 9.45
CA PHE A 106 -1.18 -8.33 9.28
C PHE A 106 -1.40 -9.63 10.05
N ILE A 107 -1.57 -10.72 9.31
CA ILE A 107 -1.84 -12.06 9.85
C ILE A 107 -1.06 -13.08 9.05
N ASP A 108 -0.47 -14.09 9.71
CA ASP A 108 0.30 -15.15 9.06
C ASP A 108 1.33 -14.62 8.05
N TYR A 109 2.07 -13.58 8.46
CA TYR A 109 3.06 -12.87 7.63
C TYR A 109 2.51 -12.24 6.34
N SER A 110 1.18 -12.19 6.19
CA SER A 110 0.48 -11.61 5.07
C SER A 110 -0.04 -10.22 5.44
N LEU A 111 0.46 -9.20 4.74
CA LEU A 111 -0.01 -7.83 4.86
C LEU A 111 -1.21 -7.62 3.94
N ILE A 112 -2.37 -7.33 4.53
CA ILE A 112 -3.61 -7.07 3.79
C ILE A 112 -4.03 -5.63 4.03
N LEU A 113 -3.84 -4.79 3.01
CA LEU A 113 -4.18 -3.38 3.03
C LEU A 113 -5.44 -3.10 2.22
N ARG A 114 -6.35 -2.32 2.80
CA ARG A 114 -7.60 -1.89 2.14
C ARG A 114 -7.74 -0.38 2.18
N PHE A 115 -8.23 0.16 1.08
CA PHE A 115 -8.40 1.59 0.84
C PHE A 115 -9.74 1.85 0.18
N SER A 116 -10.32 3.02 0.43
CA SER A 116 -11.52 3.46 -0.29
C SER A 116 -11.21 4.08 -1.65
N SER A 117 -9.97 4.54 -1.89
CA SER A 117 -9.62 5.23 -3.13
C SER A 117 -8.17 5.05 -3.59
N ILE A 118 -8.02 5.23 -4.90
CA ILE A 118 -6.74 5.30 -5.62
C ILE A 118 -6.89 6.34 -6.72
N GLU A 119 -5.87 7.16 -6.92
CA GLU A 119 -5.86 8.21 -7.95
C GLU A 119 -4.51 8.27 -8.67
N LYS A 120 -4.48 8.83 -9.90
CA LYS A 120 -3.21 9.12 -10.56
C LYS A 120 -2.49 10.24 -9.81
N ALA A 121 -1.22 10.03 -9.48
CA ALA A 121 -0.37 11.10 -9.00
C ALA A 121 -0.10 12.07 -10.16
N GLN A 122 -0.37 13.37 -9.97
CA GLN A 122 0.08 14.39 -10.92
C GLN A 122 1.60 14.31 -11.05
N GLN A 123 2.10 14.06 -12.27
CA GLN A 123 3.50 14.35 -12.58
C GLN A 123 3.70 15.87 -12.41
N PRO A 124 4.72 16.32 -11.65
CA PRO A 124 5.15 17.71 -11.76
C PRO A 124 5.44 17.97 -13.23
N ALA A 125 4.87 19.04 -13.79
CA ALA A 125 5.15 19.42 -15.18
C ALA A 125 6.68 19.50 -15.37
N PRO A 126 7.24 18.91 -16.42
CA PRO A 126 8.66 19.06 -16.72
C PRO A 126 8.93 20.54 -17.01
N GLY A 127 9.51 21.27 -16.06
CA GLY A 127 9.89 22.68 -16.25
C GLY A 127 9.78 23.61 -15.04
N ALA A 128 9.22 23.20 -13.91
CA ALA A 128 9.25 24.02 -12.68
C ALA A 128 10.58 23.82 -11.93
N GLY A 129 11.69 24.27 -12.52
CA GLY A 129 12.94 24.46 -11.78
C GLY A 129 12.74 25.52 -10.68
N PRO A 130 13.53 25.47 -9.59
CA PRO A 130 13.46 26.49 -8.56
C PRO A 130 13.86 27.83 -9.19
N LYS A 131 13.00 28.84 -9.02
CA LYS A 131 13.38 30.22 -9.29
C LYS A 131 14.41 30.62 -8.24
N GLY A 132 15.68 30.51 -8.59
CA GLY A 132 16.79 31.18 -7.91
C GLY A 132 16.84 32.66 -8.26
#